data_AF-A0A918Y0Q0-F1
#
_entry.id   AF-A0A918Y0Q0-F1
#
_cell.length_a   1.000
_cell.length_b   1.000
_cell.length_c   1.000
_cell.angle_alpha   90.00
_cell.angle_beta   90.00
_cell.angle_gamma   90.00
#
_symmetry.space_group_name_H-M   'P 1'
#
loop_
_entity.id
_entity.type
_entity.pdbx_description
1 polymer ?
#
loop_
_entity_poly.entity_id
_entity_poly.type
_entity_poly.pdbx_seq_one_letter_code
_entity_poly.pdbx_strand_id
1 'polypeptide(L)'
;MAPPSEIYIESTETDPAVHARHALRRIHQRLREGAGPDELRGYLEACDRTLYGAASGAAETRLLVRALRTSASALHRRLDASGDGDAPAPEALLDAHLLMEEEVLLPALLALPGADLPLLVADLEGLLKGEEPESPAVVDVREIPHGRRHPRIFARFARLAPGESFTLVNNHDPRPLRREFEATHPDAFTWEYVESGPEQWRILIGRKAAAGA
;
A
#
# COMPACT_ATOMS: atom_id res chain seq x y z
N MET A 1 26.44 39.08 -5.41
CA MET A 1 25.51 38.15 -6.07
C MET A 1 24.82 37.37 -4.97
N ALA A 2 23.58 37.73 -4.63
CA ALA A 2 22.82 37.04 -3.59
C ALA A 2 22.34 35.67 -4.11
N PRO A 3 22.29 34.62 -3.28
CA PRO A 3 21.82 33.31 -3.72
C PRO A 3 20.32 33.36 -4.07
N PRO A 4 19.86 32.50 -4.99
CA PRO A 4 18.44 32.42 -5.34
C PRO A 4 17.64 32.00 -4.09
N SER A 5 16.66 32.82 -3.72
CA SER A 5 15.68 32.51 -2.71
C SER A 5 14.83 31.32 -3.19
N GLU A 6 15.01 30.16 -2.55
CA GLU A 6 14.06 29.04 -2.68
C GLU A 6 12.70 29.52 -2.18
N ILE A 7 11.73 29.58 -3.09
CA ILE A 7 10.34 29.86 -2.75
C ILE A 7 9.82 28.61 -2.05
N TYR A 8 9.84 28.63 -0.71
CA TYR A 8 9.17 27.63 0.11
C TYR A 8 7.66 27.88 0.00
N ILE A 9 6.98 27.13 -0.86
CA ILE A 9 5.51 27.11 -0.86
C ILE A 9 5.11 26.31 0.36
N GLU A 10 4.70 26.98 1.44
CA GLU A 10 4.01 26.32 2.55
C GLU A 10 2.79 25.58 1.98
N SER A 11 2.71 24.27 2.19
CA SER A 11 1.52 23.48 1.84
C SER A 11 0.31 24.09 2.56
N THR A 12 -0.54 24.77 1.79
CA THR A 12 -1.78 25.37 2.28
C THR A 12 -2.79 24.28 2.64
N GLU A 13 -3.78 24.60 3.48
CA GLU A 13 -4.86 23.65 3.87
C GLU A 13 -5.60 23.04 2.67
N THR A 14 -5.50 23.62 1.48
CA THR A 14 -6.08 23.13 0.22
C THR A 14 -5.29 22.04 -0.50
N ASP A 15 -4.08 21.70 -0.05
CA ASP A 15 -3.25 20.65 -0.65
C ASP A 15 -3.93 19.27 -0.45
N PRO A 16 -4.23 18.53 -1.53
CA PRO A 16 -4.84 17.20 -1.44
C PRO A 16 -4.07 16.22 -0.54
N ALA A 17 -2.73 16.31 -0.52
CA ALA A 17 -1.90 15.47 0.35
C ALA A 17 -2.01 15.86 1.84
N VAL A 18 -2.27 17.14 2.13
CA VAL A 18 -2.61 17.61 3.48
C VAL A 18 -3.96 17.05 3.90
N HIS A 19 -4.99 17.16 3.04
CA HIS A 19 -6.31 16.57 3.31
C HIS A 19 -6.25 15.07 3.56
N ALA A 20 -5.49 14.32 2.75
CA ALA A 20 -5.32 12.88 2.90
C ALA A 20 -4.71 12.52 4.26
N ARG A 21 -3.67 13.24 4.70
CA ARG A 21 -3.07 13.04 6.03
C ARG A 21 -4.05 13.38 7.16
N HIS A 22 -4.85 14.43 7.02
CA HIS A 22 -5.88 14.75 8.00
C HIS A 22 -6.98 13.68 8.07
N ALA A 23 -7.39 13.11 6.94
CA ALA A 23 -8.32 11.99 6.90
C ALA A 23 -7.77 10.79 7.66
N LEU A 24 -6.52 10.39 7.40
CA LEU A 24 -5.92 9.27 8.10
C LEU A 24 -5.77 9.52 9.61
N ARG A 25 -5.37 10.72 10.02
CA ARG A 25 -5.32 11.11 11.45
C ARG A 25 -6.69 11.01 12.13
N ARG A 26 -7.79 11.37 11.44
CA ARG A 26 -9.14 11.19 11.98
C ARG A 26 -9.51 9.72 12.15
N ILE A 27 -9.12 8.87 11.21
CA ILE A 27 -9.31 7.41 11.32
C ILE A 27 -8.54 6.90 12.53
N HIS A 28 -7.26 7.23 12.66
CA HIS A 28 -6.43 6.80 13.79
C HIS A 28 -6.98 7.27 15.14
N GLN A 29 -7.43 8.52 15.23
CA GLN A 29 -8.05 9.06 16.44
C GLN A 29 -9.28 8.25 16.84
N ARG A 30 -10.16 7.92 15.89
CA ARG A 30 -11.32 7.07 16.16
C ARG A 30 -10.94 5.68 16.63
N LEU A 31 -9.90 5.08 16.05
CA LEU A 31 -9.41 3.76 16.47
C LEU A 31 -8.93 3.77 17.93
N ARG A 32 -8.18 4.82 18.30
CA ARG A 32 -7.69 5.04 19.68
C ARG A 32 -8.82 5.30 20.69
N GLU A 33 -9.92 5.91 20.28
CA GLU A 33 -11.06 6.24 21.14
C GLU A 33 -11.93 5.03 21.52
N GLY A 34 -11.69 3.86 20.93
CA GLY A 34 -12.33 2.61 21.32
C GLY A 34 -12.96 1.84 20.16
N ALA A 35 -12.22 1.67 19.06
CA ALA A 35 -12.67 0.80 17.97
C ALA A 35 -12.80 -0.65 18.42
N GLY A 36 -13.85 -1.32 17.94
CA GLY A 36 -14.05 -2.74 18.18
C GLY A 36 -13.04 -3.61 17.40
N PRO A 37 -12.88 -4.90 17.76
CA PRO A 37 -11.95 -5.80 17.08
C PRO A 37 -12.16 -5.88 15.56
N ASP A 38 -13.40 -5.92 15.10
CA ASP A 38 -13.70 -6.03 13.66
C ASP A 38 -13.37 -4.74 12.88
N GLU A 39 -13.57 -3.56 13.49
CA GLU A 39 -13.16 -2.28 12.91
C GLU A 39 -11.63 -2.19 12.80
N LEU A 40 -10.90 -2.67 13.82
CA LEU A 40 -9.44 -2.75 13.79
C LEU A 40 -8.95 -3.72 12.71
N ARG A 41 -9.54 -4.91 12.59
CA ARG A 41 -9.18 -5.88 11.53
C ARG A 41 -9.44 -5.29 10.14
N GLY A 42 -10.61 -4.65 9.94
CA GLY A 42 -10.96 -3.99 8.70
C GLY A 42 -9.97 -2.88 8.33
N TYR A 43 -9.53 -2.08 9.31
CA TYR A 43 -8.50 -1.07 9.10
C TYR A 43 -7.15 -1.66 8.65
N LEU A 44 -6.65 -2.68 9.36
CA LEU A 44 -5.37 -3.31 9.03
C LEU A 44 -5.39 -3.94 7.63
N GLU A 45 -6.50 -4.60 7.28
CA GLU A 45 -6.69 -5.18 5.94
C GLU A 45 -6.75 -4.09 4.86
N ALA A 46 -7.50 -3.03 5.10
CA ALA A 46 -7.63 -1.92 4.16
C ALA A 46 -6.27 -1.21 3.95
N CYS A 47 -5.47 -1.02 5.00
CA CYS A 47 -4.11 -0.49 4.89
C CYS A 47 -3.17 -1.40 4.07
N ASP A 48 -3.27 -2.72 4.25
CA ASP A 48 -2.46 -3.66 3.48
C ASP A 48 -2.77 -3.59 1.97
N ARG A 49 -4.07 -3.50 1.63
CA ARG A 49 -4.58 -3.40 0.26
C ARG A 49 -4.31 -2.02 -0.39
N THR A 50 -3.94 -1.00 0.39
CA THR A 50 -3.76 0.37 -0.09
C THR A 50 -2.34 0.88 0.15
N LEU A 51 -2.09 1.46 1.32
CA LEU A 51 -0.85 2.14 1.68
C LEU A 51 0.35 1.20 1.61
N TYR A 52 0.25 0.00 2.19
CA TYR A 52 1.37 -0.94 2.22
C TYR A 52 1.62 -1.56 0.86
N GLY A 53 0.55 -1.84 0.11
CA GLY A 53 0.61 -2.25 -1.27
C GLY A 53 1.47 -1.30 -2.09
N ALA A 54 1.12 -0.02 -2.10
CA ALA A 54 1.85 1.00 -2.83
C ALA A 54 3.32 1.14 -2.37
N ALA A 55 3.57 1.09 -1.06
CA ALA A 55 4.92 1.22 -0.49
C ALA A 55 5.77 -0.06 -0.61
N SER A 56 5.18 -1.23 -0.82
CA SER A 56 5.92 -2.51 -0.80
C SER A 56 6.87 -2.67 -1.98
N GLY A 57 6.57 -1.99 -3.08
CA GLY A 57 7.32 -2.04 -4.34
C GLY A 57 8.42 -1.02 -4.49
N ALA A 58 8.94 -0.46 -3.39
CA ALA A 58 10.11 0.39 -3.39
C ALA A 58 11.14 -0.12 -2.37
N ALA A 59 12.42 -0.09 -2.75
CA ALA A 59 13.50 -0.66 -1.94
C ALA A 59 13.67 0.05 -0.59
N GLU A 60 13.38 1.35 -0.56
CA GLU A 60 13.47 2.23 0.60
C GLU A 60 12.40 1.91 1.65
N THR A 61 11.22 1.44 1.23
CA THR A 61 10.06 1.21 2.10
C THR A 61 9.71 -0.26 2.32
N ARG A 62 10.24 -1.20 1.53
CA ARG A 62 9.90 -2.63 1.64
C ARG A 62 10.13 -3.25 3.02
N LEU A 63 11.22 -2.86 3.72
CA LEU A 63 11.52 -3.39 5.06
C LEU A 63 10.57 -2.80 6.11
N LEU A 64 10.23 -1.52 5.98
CA LEU A 64 9.20 -0.88 6.81
C LEU A 64 7.85 -1.56 6.63
N VAL A 65 7.42 -1.81 5.39
CA VAL A 65 6.16 -2.51 5.09
C VAL A 65 6.16 -3.92 5.68
N ARG A 66 7.28 -4.64 5.61
CA ARG A 66 7.41 -5.96 6.25
C ARG A 66 7.26 -5.87 7.77
N ALA A 67 7.82 -4.85 8.41
CA ALA A 67 7.67 -4.61 9.83
C ALA A 67 6.22 -4.28 10.21
N LEU A 68 5.55 -3.40 9.46
CA LEU A 68 4.14 -3.04 9.64
C LEU A 68 3.22 -4.26 9.52
N ARG A 69 3.38 -5.09 8.48
CA ARG A 69 2.64 -6.35 8.31
C ARG A 69 2.85 -7.33 9.47
N THR A 70 4.08 -7.38 9.99
CA THR A 70 4.42 -8.22 11.15
C THR A 70 3.72 -7.69 12.41
N SER A 71 3.72 -6.37 12.62
CA SER A 71 3.02 -5.71 13.72
C SER A 71 1.49 -5.92 13.62
N ALA A 72 0.90 -5.77 12.43
CA ALA A 72 -0.52 -6.04 12.19
C ALA A 72 -0.90 -7.49 12.52
N SER A 73 -0.04 -8.45 12.16
CA SER A 73 -0.24 -9.87 12.51
C SER A 73 -0.13 -10.14 14.02
N ALA A 74 0.73 -9.40 14.73
CA ALA A 74 0.80 -9.46 16.19
C ALA A 74 -0.47 -8.88 16.83
N LEU A 75 -1.01 -7.78 16.28
CA LEU A 75 -2.25 -7.18 16.75
C LEU A 75 -3.45 -8.11 16.53
N HIS A 76 -3.57 -8.73 15.36
CA HIS A 76 -4.60 -9.76 15.09
C HIS A 76 -4.56 -10.88 16.13
N ARG A 77 -3.38 -11.49 16.36
CA ARG A 77 -3.23 -12.55 17.37
C ARG A 77 -3.60 -12.08 18.77
N ARG A 78 -3.32 -10.81 19.11
CA ARG A 78 -3.67 -10.26 20.42
C ARG A 78 -5.17 -10.05 20.57
N LEU A 79 -5.88 -9.63 19.51
CA LEU A 79 -7.33 -9.50 19.47
C LEU A 79 -8.05 -10.84 19.60
N ASP A 80 -7.46 -11.91 19.07
CA ASP A 80 -8.01 -13.27 19.17
C ASP A 80 -7.74 -13.94 20.53
N ALA A 81 -6.69 -13.49 21.23
CA ALA A 81 -6.30 -14.05 22.51
C ALA A 81 -7.27 -13.63 23.63
N SER A 82 -7.79 -14.62 24.36
CA SER A 82 -8.61 -14.40 25.55
C SER A 82 -7.73 -14.28 26.81
N GLY A 83 -7.85 -13.17 27.54
CA GLY A 83 -7.22 -12.96 28.85
C GLY A 83 -5.99 -12.03 28.88
N ASP A 84 -5.60 -11.64 30.09
CA ASP A 84 -4.48 -10.75 30.44
C ASP A 84 -3.17 -11.55 30.67
N GLY A 85 -2.76 -12.36 29.68
CA GLY A 85 -1.40 -12.89 29.71
C GLY A 85 -0.37 -11.76 29.74
N ASP A 86 0.91 -12.09 29.92
CA ASP A 86 2.04 -11.12 29.93
C ASP A 86 2.27 -10.41 28.57
N ALA A 87 1.35 -10.61 27.61
CA ALA A 87 1.34 -9.95 26.33
C ALA A 87 0.86 -8.50 26.48
N PRO A 88 1.45 -7.55 25.73
CA PRO A 88 1.02 -6.17 25.77
C PRO A 88 -0.47 -6.04 25.44
N ALA A 89 -1.10 -5.04 26.06
CA ALA A 89 -2.48 -4.69 25.77
C ALA A 89 -2.64 -4.35 24.28
N PRO A 90 -3.75 -4.75 23.63
CA PRO A 90 -3.99 -4.46 22.21
C PRO A 90 -3.91 -2.96 21.91
N GLU A 91 -4.31 -2.10 22.85
CA GLU A 91 -4.25 -0.64 22.74
C GLU A 91 -2.81 -0.15 22.61
N ALA A 92 -1.89 -0.66 23.44
CA ALA A 92 -0.48 -0.28 23.38
C ALA A 92 0.20 -0.74 22.07
N LEU A 93 -0.18 -1.92 21.57
CA LEU A 93 0.28 -2.41 20.27
C LEU A 93 -0.28 -1.57 19.13
N LEU A 94 -1.57 -1.21 19.19
CA LEU A 94 -2.22 -0.34 18.23
C LEU A 94 -1.56 1.03 18.18
N ASP A 95 -1.31 1.66 19.33
CA ASP A 95 -0.68 2.97 19.39
C ASP A 95 0.70 2.97 18.74
N ALA A 96 1.53 1.97 19.05
CA ALA A 96 2.83 1.81 18.42
C ALA A 96 2.71 1.58 16.90
N HIS A 97 1.70 0.82 16.47
CA HIS A 97 1.43 0.56 15.05
C HIS A 97 1.06 1.83 14.29
N LEU A 98 0.05 2.56 14.77
CA LEU A 98 -0.42 3.80 14.16
C LEU A 98 0.68 4.88 14.16
N LEU A 99 1.53 4.91 15.20
CA LEU A 99 2.67 5.82 15.25
C LEU A 99 3.69 5.53 14.13
N MET A 100 3.97 4.25 13.83
CA MET A 100 4.84 3.90 12.71
C MET A 100 4.23 4.31 11.36
N GLU A 101 2.91 4.23 11.21
CA GLU A 101 2.23 4.70 10.01
C GLU A 101 2.33 6.22 9.87
N GLU A 102 2.03 6.95 10.94
CA GLU A 102 2.03 8.42 10.98
C GLU A 102 3.43 9.02 10.77
N GLU A 103 4.41 8.52 11.51
CA GLU A 103 5.74 9.14 11.61
C GLU A 103 6.76 8.56 10.63
N VAL A 104 6.52 7.36 10.09
CA VAL A 104 7.49 6.68 9.22
C VAL A 104 6.91 6.39 7.85
N LEU A 105 5.75 5.73 7.78
CA LEU A 105 5.19 5.33 6.48
C LEU A 105 4.71 6.53 5.67
N LEU A 106 3.95 7.45 6.26
CA LEU A 106 3.39 8.58 5.53
C LEU A 106 4.47 9.50 4.93
N PRO A 107 5.51 9.93 5.68
CA PRO A 107 6.59 10.72 5.08
C PRO A 107 7.32 9.96 3.97
N ALA A 108 7.51 8.65 4.13
CA ALA A 108 8.15 7.83 3.11
C ALA A 108 7.28 7.73 1.84
N LEU A 109 5.97 7.49 1.97
CA LEU A 109 5.03 7.49 0.85
C LEU A 109 5.03 8.83 0.10
N LEU A 110 5.05 9.96 0.81
CA LEU A 110 5.12 11.28 0.18
C LEU A 110 6.43 11.51 -0.58
N ALA A 111 7.52 10.91 -0.12
CA ALA A 111 8.82 10.96 -0.80
C ALA A 111 8.91 10.01 -2.00
N LEU A 112 8.06 8.98 -2.09
CA LEU A 112 8.07 8.02 -3.18
C LEU A 112 7.51 8.63 -4.47
N PRO A 113 8.29 8.66 -5.57
CA PRO A 113 7.80 9.16 -6.84
C PRO A 113 6.58 8.35 -7.32
N GLY A 114 5.44 9.01 -7.51
CA GLY A 114 4.24 8.40 -8.07
C GLY A 114 3.38 7.62 -7.09
N ALA A 115 3.68 7.65 -5.79
CA ALA A 115 2.66 7.41 -4.79
C ALA A 115 1.63 8.56 -4.84
N ASP A 116 0.37 8.21 -4.96
CA ASP A 116 -0.76 9.15 -4.95
C ASP A 116 -1.48 9.01 -3.60
N LEU A 117 -0.95 9.68 -2.57
CA LEU A 117 -1.50 9.57 -1.22
C LEU A 117 -3.00 9.92 -1.15
N PRO A 118 -3.50 11.00 -1.80
CA PRO A 118 -4.93 11.27 -1.87
C PRO A 118 -5.75 10.09 -2.40
N LEU A 119 -5.34 9.48 -3.50
CA LEU A 119 -6.04 8.31 -4.06
C LEU A 119 -5.98 7.11 -3.10
N LEU A 120 -4.82 6.82 -2.53
CA LEU A 120 -4.66 5.69 -1.61
C LEU A 120 -5.52 5.83 -0.35
N VAL A 121 -5.64 7.04 0.19
CA VAL A 121 -6.49 7.32 1.35
C VAL A 121 -7.98 7.30 0.98
N ALA A 122 -8.35 7.81 -0.20
CA ALA A 122 -9.73 7.69 -0.68
C ALA A 122 -10.16 6.22 -0.83
N ASP A 123 -9.27 5.38 -1.37
CA ASP A 123 -9.50 3.95 -1.49
C ASP A 123 -9.56 3.24 -0.12
N LEU A 124 -8.72 3.66 0.83
CA LEU A 124 -8.77 3.17 2.21
C LEU A 124 -10.14 3.48 2.85
N GLU A 125 -10.62 4.72 2.72
CA GLU A 125 -11.94 5.13 3.22
C GLU A 125 -13.08 4.37 2.55
N GLY A 126 -12.98 4.08 1.25
CA GLY A 126 -13.94 3.25 0.52
C GLY A 126 -13.98 1.82 1.07
N LEU A 127 -12.83 1.18 1.22
CA LEU A 127 -12.72 -0.17 1.78
C LEU A 127 -13.30 -0.26 3.19
N LEU A 128 -13.05 0.73 4.03
CA LEU A 128 -13.63 0.82 5.39
C LEU A 128 -15.16 0.94 5.39
N LYS A 129 -15.76 1.41 4.29
CA LYS A 129 -17.22 1.46 4.09
C LYS A 129 -17.79 0.21 3.39
N GLY A 130 -16.93 -0.74 3.03
CA GLY A 130 -17.31 -1.93 2.25
C GLY A 130 -17.42 -1.69 0.74
N GLU A 131 -16.81 -0.60 0.24
CA GLU A 131 -16.74 -0.30 -1.19
C GLU A 131 -15.48 -0.95 -1.79
N GLU A 132 -15.60 -1.51 -3.00
CA GLU A 132 -14.45 -2.04 -3.74
C GLU A 132 -13.89 -0.96 -4.68
N PRO A 133 -12.62 -0.60 -4.55
CA PRO A 133 -12.04 0.47 -5.36
C PRO A 133 -11.82 0.04 -6.81
N GLU A 134 -11.75 1.03 -7.71
CA GLU A 134 -11.58 0.78 -9.14
C GLU A 134 -10.32 -0.06 -9.41
N SER A 135 -10.53 -1.18 -10.09
CA SER A 135 -9.54 -2.24 -10.24
C SER A 135 -9.43 -2.61 -11.72
N PRO A 136 -8.77 -1.75 -12.54
CA PRO A 136 -8.76 -1.95 -13.98
C PRO A 136 -8.10 -3.28 -14.33
N ALA A 137 -8.70 -3.99 -15.30
CA ALA A 137 -8.16 -5.24 -15.82
C ALA A 137 -6.85 -5.02 -16.60
N VAL A 138 -6.62 -3.79 -17.08
CA VAL A 138 -5.41 -3.38 -17.81
C VAL A 138 -4.78 -2.17 -17.14
N VAL A 139 -3.50 -2.27 -16.79
CA VAL A 139 -2.67 -1.17 -16.31
C VAL A 139 -1.66 -0.83 -17.39
N ASP A 140 -1.93 0.24 -18.14
CA ASP A 140 -0.99 0.77 -19.13
C ASP A 140 -0.08 1.81 -18.48
N VAL A 141 1.22 1.55 -18.51
CA VAL A 141 2.24 2.41 -17.89
C VAL A 141 3.11 3.14 -18.90
N ARG A 142 2.81 3.04 -20.21
CA ARG A 142 3.65 3.62 -21.27
C ARG A 142 3.77 5.15 -21.14
N GLU A 143 2.67 5.80 -20.81
CA GLU A 143 2.59 7.26 -20.59
C GLU A 143 2.96 7.69 -19.16
N ILE A 144 3.24 6.73 -18.27
CA ILE A 144 3.59 7.02 -16.87
C ILE A 144 5.12 7.17 -16.77
N PRO A 145 5.64 8.25 -16.15
CA PRO A 145 7.07 8.41 -15.91
C PRO A 145 7.65 7.22 -15.15
N HIS A 146 8.85 6.77 -15.50
CA HIS A 146 9.45 5.53 -15.00
C HIS A 146 9.38 5.39 -13.47
N GLY A 147 9.80 6.42 -12.73
CA GLY A 147 9.78 6.41 -11.27
C GLY A 147 8.38 6.28 -10.65
N ARG A 148 7.32 6.60 -11.39
CA ARG A 148 5.93 6.56 -10.92
C ARG A 148 5.19 5.26 -11.23
N ARG A 149 5.81 4.35 -11.99
CA ARG A 149 5.15 3.11 -12.45
C ARG A 149 4.96 2.11 -11.32
N HIS A 150 6.00 1.88 -10.53
CA HIS A 150 6.01 0.79 -9.55
C HIS A 150 4.97 0.97 -8.44
N PRO A 151 4.84 2.13 -7.77
CA PRO A 151 3.83 2.29 -6.74
C PRO A 151 2.40 2.00 -7.24
N ARG A 152 2.09 2.41 -8.48
CA ARG A 152 0.79 2.14 -9.10
C ARG A 152 0.56 0.65 -9.39
N ILE A 153 1.59 -0.05 -9.89
CA ILE A 153 1.50 -1.49 -10.21
C ILE A 153 1.35 -2.31 -8.92
N PHE A 154 2.13 -2.00 -7.89
CA PHE A 154 2.07 -2.69 -6.60
C PHE A 154 0.79 -2.38 -5.83
N ALA A 155 0.29 -1.14 -5.88
CA ALA A 155 -1.04 -0.80 -5.37
C ALA A 155 -2.14 -1.63 -6.07
N ARG A 156 -2.07 -1.79 -7.40
CA ARG A 156 -3.02 -2.65 -8.13
C ARG A 156 -2.92 -4.11 -7.68
N PHE A 157 -1.70 -4.64 -7.57
CA PHE A 157 -1.47 -6.03 -7.15
C PHE A 157 -1.96 -6.31 -5.72
N ALA A 158 -1.74 -5.38 -4.80
CA ALA A 158 -2.17 -5.51 -3.42
C ALA A 158 -3.68 -5.71 -3.26
N ARG A 159 -4.47 -5.25 -4.24
CA ARG A 159 -5.93 -5.35 -4.25
C ARG A 159 -6.50 -6.61 -4.90
N LEU A 160 -5.67 -7.39 -5.58
CA LEU A 160 -6.12 -8.65 -6.18
C LEU A 160 -6.55 -9.61 -5.08
N ALA A 161 -7.74 -10.19 -5.21
CA ALA A 161 -8.10 -11.37 -4.44
C ALA A 161 -7.24 -12.58 -4.89
N PRO A 162 -7.09 -13.63 -4.06
CA PRO A 162 -6.39 -14.85 -4.48
C PRO A 162 -7.00 -15.43 -5.77
N GLY A 163 -6.15 -15.66 -6.77
CA GLY A 163 -6.55 -16.16 -8.09
C GLY A 163 -6.88 -15.08 -9.12
N GLU A 164 -6.99 -13.81 -8.72
CA GLU A 164 -7.21 -12.70 -9.66
C GLU A 164 -5.93 -12.23 -10.34
N SER A 165 -6.09 -11.53 -11.47
CA SER A 165 -4.98 -10.98 -12.25
C SER A 165 -5.36 -9.68 -12.98
N PHE A 166 -4.33 -8.94 -13.42
CA PHE A 166 -4.46 -7.82 -14.35
C PHE A 166 -3.35 -7.88 -15.41
N THR A 167 -3.58 -7.25 -16.55
CA THR A 167 -2.58 -7.12 -17.61
C THR A 167 -1.80 -5.82 -17.46
N LEU A 168 -0.48 -5.90 -17.31
CA LEU A 168 0.44 -4.78 -17.44
C LEU A 168 0.79 -4.56 -18.92
N VAL A 169 0.69 -3.32 -19.40
CA VAL A 169 1.18 -2.90 -20.74
C VAL A 169 2.37 -1.98 -20.56
N ASN A 170 3.52 -2.37 -21.13
CA ASN A 170 4.78 -1.63 -21.01
C ASN A 170 5.47 -1.44 -22.37
N ASN A 171 6.35 -0.43 -22.47
CA ASN A 171 7.12 -0.12 -23.67
C ASN A 171 8.42 -0.94 -23.80
N HIS A 172 8.73 -1.79 -22.83
CA HIS A 172 9.91 -2.67 -22.83
C HIS A 172 9.66 -3.88 -21.92
N ASP A 173 10.55 -4.88 -21.99
CA ASP A 173 10.51 -6.05 -21.12
C ASP A 173 10.68 -5.66 -19.63
N PRO A 174 9.67 -5.86 -18.75
CA PRO A 174 9.71 -5.42 -17.36
C PRO A 174 10.48 -6.37 -16.43
N ARG A 175 11.65 -6.87 -16.86
CA ARG A 175 12.52 -7.74 -16.03
C ARG A 175 12.88 -7.15 -14.66
N PRO A 176 13.20 -5.84 -14.53
CA PRO A 176 13.48 -5.25 -13.22
C PRO A 176 12.28 -5.34 -12.28
N LEU A 177 11.08 -5.04 -12.79
CA LEU A 177 9.84 -5.14 -12.04
C LEU A 177 9.55 -6.58 -11.60
N ARG A 178 9.77 -7.57 -12.49
CA ARG A 178 9.62 -8.99 -12.12
C ARG A 178 10.52 -9.38 -10.95
N ARG A 179 11.79 -8.97 -10.97
CA ARG A 179 12.73 -9.25 -9.86
C ARG A 179 12.27 -8.61 -8.55
N GLU A 180 11.65 -7.44 -8.63
CA GLU A 180 11.09 -6.78 -7.45
C GLU A 180 9.88 -7.53 -6.88
N PHE A 181 9.00 -8.05 -7.73
CA PHE A 181 7.94 -8.98 -7.31
C PHE A 181 8.51 -10.23 -6.62
N GLU A 182 9.54 -10.85 -7.20
CA GLU A 182 10.20 -12.02 -6.60
C GLU A 182 10.77 -11.71 -5.21
N ALA A 183 11.31 -10.50 -5.02
CA ALA A 183 11.91 -10.08 -3.76
C ALA A 183 10.89 -9.65 -2.67
N THR A 184 9.69 -9.22 -3.08
CA THR A 184 8.68 -8.63 -2.19
C THR A 184 7.50 -9.56 -1.93
N HIS A 185 7.16 -10.42 -2.89
CA HIS A 185 6.03 -11.34 -2.86
C HIS A 185 6.49 -12.77 -3.23
N PRO A 186 7.52 -13.32 -2.55
CA PRO A 186 8.03 -14.65 -2.87
C PRO A 186 6.89 -15.66 -2.80
N ASP A 187 6.80 -16.50 -3.83
CA ASP A 187 5.78 -17.53 -3.99
C ASP A 187 4.31 -17.08 -3.98
N ALA A 188 4.01 -15.78 -4.00
CA ALA A 188 2.64 -15.27 -3.89
C ALA A 188 2.05 -14.71 -5.20
N PHE A 189 2.84 -14.61 -6.29
CA PHE A 189 2.40 -14.06 -7.57
C PHE A 189 2.61 -15.02 -8.75
N THR A 190 1.89 -14.76 -9.85
CA THR A 190 2.08 -15.36 -11.17
C THR A 190 2.52 -14.28 -12.16
N TRP A 191 3.27 -14.70 -13.19
CA TRP A 191 3.82 -13.82 -14.21
C TRP A 191 3.84 -14.52 -15.56
N GLU A 192 2.97 -14.10 -16.46
CA GLU A 192 2.84 -14.69 -17.79
C GLU A 192 3.01 -13.63 -18.87
N TYR A 193 3.88 -13.90 -19.85
CA TYR A 193 3.99 -13.04 -21.03
C TYR A 193 2.86 -13.35 -22.00
N VAL A 194 1.94 -12.40 -22.16
CA VAL A 194 0.86 -12.47 -23.16
C VAL A 194 1.37 -11.98 -24.52
N GLU A 195 2.28 -11.00 -24.52
CA GLU A 195 2.91 -10.46 -25.72
C GLU A 195 4.35 -10.01 -25.40
N SER A 196 5.29 -10.35 -26.28
CA SER A 196 6.72 -10.16 -26.07
C SER A 196 7.38 -9.35 -27.20
N GLY A 197 6.99 -8.08 -27.36
CA GLY A 197 7.69 -7.08 -28.18
C GLY A 197 7.88 -7.40 -29.67
N PRO A 198 8.54 -6.50 -30.42
CA PRO A 198 9.14 -5.23 -29.99
C PRO A 198 8.17 -4.04 -29.83
N GLU A 199 6.95 -4.11 -30.37
CA GLU A 199 5.99 -2.98 -30.41
C GLU A 199 5.39 -2.68 -29.03
N GLN A 200 5.07 -3.72 -28.26
CA GLN A 200 4.57 -3.61 -26.89
C GLN A 200 4.83 -4.89 -26.10
N TRP A 201 4.83 -4.77 -24.77
CA TRP A 201 4.95 -5.89 -23.86
C TRP A 201 3.69 -5.98 -23.01
N ARG A 202 3.03 -7.15 -23.04
CA ARG A 202 1.84 -7.44 -22.23
C ARG A 202 2.12 -8.58 -21.27
N ILE A 203 1.96 -8.32 -19.98
CA ILE A 203 2.25 -9.28 -18.92
C ILE A 203 0.98 -9.46 -18.10
N LEU A 204 0.49 -10.68 -17.97
CA LEU A 204 -0.55 -11.04 -17.01
C LEU A 204 0.12 -11.25 -15.65
N ILE A 205 -0.21 -10.40 -14.69
CA ILE A 205 0.29 -10.45 -13.31
C ILE A 205 -0.88 -10.86 -12.42
N GLY A 206 -0.73 -11.96 -11.69
CA GLY A 206 -1.79 -12.49 -10.83
C GLY A 206 -1.34 -12.77 -9.40
N ARG A 207 -2.29 -12.78 -8.47
CA ARG A 207 -2.08 -13.29 -7.11
C ARG A 207 -2.37 -14.78 -7.11
N LYS A 208 -1.48 -15.61 -6.58
CA LYS A 208 -1.73 -17.05 -6.51
C LYS A 208 -2.99 -17.33 -5.67
N ALA A 209 -3.80 -18.29 -6.11
CA ALA A 209 -4.88 -18.81 -5.28
C ALA A 209 -4.30 -19.38 -3.99
N ALA A 210 -5.03 -19.25 -2.87
CA ALA A 210 -4.68 -20.01 -1.68
C ALA A 210 -4.70 -21.49 -2.05
N ALA A 211 -3.63 -22.23 -1.72
CA ALA A 211 -3.68 -23.68 -1.82
C ALA A 211 -4.83 -24.13 -0.91
N GLY A 212 -5.89 -24.68 -1.50
CA GLY A 212 -7.01 -25.22 -0.74
C GLY A 212 -6.46 -26.22 0.28
N ALA A 213 -6.66 -25.93 1.56
CA ALA A 213 -6.40 -26.84 2.66
C ALA A 213 -7.52 -27.89 2.74
#